data_AF-A0A9D8S457-F1
#
_entry.id   AF-A0A9D8S457-F1
#
_cell.length_a   1.000
_cell.length_b   1.000
_cell.length_c   1.000
_cell.angle_alpha   90.00
_cell.angle_beta   90.00
_cell.angle_gamma   90.00
#
_symmetry.space_group_name_H-M   'P 1'
#
loop_
_entity.id
_entity.type
_entity.pdbx_description
1 polymer ?
#
loop_
_entity_poly.entity_id
_entity_poly.type
_entity_poly.pdbx_seq_one_letter_code
_entity_poly.pdbx_strand_id
1 'polypeptide(L)'
;MFDYKKFENDIVQQMIITFNKLIAENEDLYIFSLDCTRAMDSIGVMANTIHNLEEQAEADSEDYWYYKYCEGEWELFDTFEAVSKDMRKYL
;
A
#
# COMPACT_ATOMS: atom_id res chain seq x y z
N MET A 1 -26.36 -2.76 -9.91
CA MET A 1 -25.37 -1.87 -10.54
C MET A 1 -24.34 -1.54 -9.48
N PHE A 2 -23.05 -1.59 -9.83
CA PHE A 2 -21.97 -1.27 -8.90
C PHE A 2 -22.05 0.21 -8.49
N ASP A 3 -21.95 0.50 -7.19
CA ASP A 3 -21.93 1.87 -6.68
C ASP A 3 -20.49 2.38 -6.61
N TYR A 4 -20.03 2.94 -7.73
CA TYR A 4 -18.66 3.47 -7.86
C TYR A 4 -18.35 4.58 -6.87
N LYS A 5 -19.33 5.43 -6.56
CA LYS A 5 -19.13 6.56 -5.65
C LYS A 5 -18.95 6.08 -4.22
N LYS A 6 -19.75 5.10 -3.79
CA LYS A 6 -19.55 4.46 -2.50
C LYS A 6 -18.19 3.78 -2.42
N PHE A 7 -17.83 3.01 -3.45
CA PHE A 7 -16.56 2.30 -3.51
C PHE A 7 -15.34 3.23 -3.42
N GLU A 8 -15.34 4.33 -4.17
CA GLU A 8 -14.29 5.36 -4.11
C GLU A 8 -14.17 5.96 -2.71
N ASN A 9 -15.28 6.33 -2.09
CA ASN A 9 -15.28 6.85 -0.72
C ASN A 9 -14.73 5.83 0.27
N ASP A 10 -15.11 4.56 0.14
CA ASP A 10 -14.65 3.49 1.04
C ASP A 10 -13.14 3.27 0.91
N ILE A 11 -12.58 3.31 -0.32
CA ILE A 11 -11.11 3.27 -0.53
C ILE A 11 -10.42 4.45 0.16
N VAL A 12 -10.88 5.68 -0.09
CA VAL A 12 -10.24 6.88 0.45
C VAL A 12 -10.26 6.86 1.98
N GLN A 13 -11.37 6.44 2.59
CA GLN A 13 -11.45 6.33 4.04
C GLN A 13 -10.48 5.28 4.59
N GLN A 14 -10.37 4.10 3.95
CA GLN A 14 -9.41 3.08 4.36
C GLN A 14 -7.97 3.57 4.21
N MET A 15 -7.62 4.23 3.10
CA MET A 15 -6.29 4.82 2.91
C MET A 15 -5.95 5.83 4.01
N ILE A 16 -6.88 6.72 4.38
CA ILE A 16 -6.65 7.71 5.45
C ILE A 16 -6.44 7.02 6.80
N ILE A 17 -7.25 6.02 7.13
CA ILE A 17 -7.13 5.26 8.38
C ILE A 17 -5.78 4.55 8.45
N THR A 18 -5.41 3.82 7.40
CA THR A 18 -4.16 3.08 7.34
C THR A 18 -2.96 4.00 7.31
N PHE A 19 -3.01 5.11 6.56
CA PHE A 19 -1.93 6.10 6.54
C PHE A 19 -1.69 6.67 7.94
N ASN A 20 -2.73 7.12 8.63
CA ASN A 20 -2.62 7.67 9.99
C ASN A 20 -2.06 6.66 11.00
N LYS A 21 -2.43 5.38 10.86
CA LYS A 21 -1.86 4.29 11.65
C LYS A 21 -0.36 4.14 11.37
N LEU A 22 0.02 4.02 10.09
CA LEU A 22 1.40 3.76 9.70
C LEU A 22 2.35 4.90 10.08
N ILE A 23 1.95 6.16 9.94
CA ILE A 23 2.79 7.31 10.36
C ILE A 23 2.92 7.44 11.88
N ALA A 24 1.95 6.90 12.64
CA ALA A 24 2.02 6.88 14.10
C ALA A 24 2.93 5.74 14.61
N GLU A 25 3.02 4.65 13.85
CA GLU A 25 3.85 3.49 14.15
C GLU A 25 5.29 3.62 13.58
N ASN A 26 5.47 4.39 12.50
CA ASN A 26 6.72 4.52 11.75
C ASN A 26 6.97 5.99 11.39
N GLU A 27 7.86 6.65 12.14
CA GLU A 27 8.17 8.08 11.94
C GLU A 27 8.93 8.37 10.63
N ASP A 28 9.55 7.34 10.05
CA ASP A 28 10.42 7.40 8.87
C ASP A 28 9.78 6.78 7.62
N LEU A 29 8.45 6.66 7.61
CA LEU A 29 7.69 6.28 6.42
C LEU A 29 8.00 7.24 5.25
N TYR A 30 8.53 6.72 4.13
CA TYR A 30 8.86 7.55 2.97
C TYR A 30 7.98 7.31 1.75
N ILE A 31 7.26 6.18 1.71
CA ILE A 31 6.38 5.85 0.60
C ILE A 31 5.14 5.12 1.07
N PHE A 32 4.03 5.42 0.40
CA PHE A 32 2.71 4.86 0.63
C PHE A 32 1.94 4.89 -0.70
N SER A 33 1.56 3.72 -1.18
CA SER A 33 0.96 3.50 -2.50
C SER A 33 -0.29 2.63 -2.36
N LEU A 34 -1.28 2.86 -3.22
CA LEU A 34 -2.46 2.01 -3.32
C LEU A 34 -2.15 0.92 -4.36
N ASP A 35 -2.28 -0.34 -3.97
CA ASP A 35 -2.04 -1.48 -4.87
C ASP A 35 -3.30 -2.33 -5.04
N CYS A 36 -3.43 -2.92 -6.22
CA CYS A 36 -4.53 -3.83 -6.55
C CYS A 36 -4.00 -5.04 -7.33
N THR A 37 -4.45 -6.22 -6.94
CA THR A 37 -4.06 -7.46 -7.61
C THR A 37 -4.48 -7.44 -9.07
N ARG A 38 -3.71 -8.13 -9.93
CA ARG A 38 -4.05 -8.26 -11.36
C ARG A 38 -5.41 -8.92 -11.60
N ALA A 39 -5.84 -9.78 -10.68
CA ALA A 39 -7.15 -10.43 -10.73
C ALA A 39 -8.29 -9.51 -10.29
N MET A 40 -7.99 -8.29 -9.82
CA MET A 40 -8.93 -7.30 -9.29
C MET A 40 -9.79 -7.83 -8.13
N ASP A 41 -9.27 -8.81 -7.39
CA ASP A 41 -9.95 -9.48 -6.29
C ASP A 41 -9.48 -9.01 -4.91
N SER A 42 -8.41 -8.23 -4.86
CA SER A 42 -7.87 -7.61 -3.65
C SER A 42 -7.29 -6.23 -3.95
N ILE A 43 -7.53 -5.30 -3.03
CA ILE A 43 -6.99 -3.95 -3.02
C ILE A 43 -6.48 -3.63 -1.63
N GLY A 44 -5.39 -2.88 -1.55
CA GLY A 44 -4.73 -2.55 -0.31
C GLY A 44 -3.70 -1.46 -0.52
N VAL A 45 -2.78 -1.37 0.41
CA VAL A 45 -1.67 -0.42 0.34
C VAL A 45 -0.35 -1.13 0.49
N MET A 46 0.66 -0.60 -0.17
CA MET A 46 2.06 -0.94 0.04
C MET A 46 2.78 0.31 0.53
N ALA A 47 3.72 0.13 1.44
CA ALA A 47 4.40 1.19 2.15
C ALA A 47 5.81 0.74 2.54
N ASN A 48 6.71 1.71 2.74
CA ASN A 48 8.07 1.40 3.16
C ASN A 48 8.69 2.53 4.00
N THR A 49 9.67 2.18 4.83
CA THR A 49 10.38 3.08 5.74
C THR A 49 11.83 3.25 5.32
N ILE A 50 12.43 4.38 5.70
CA ILE A 50 13.85 4.64 5.40
C ILE A 50 14.71 3.57 6.05
N HIS A 51 14.39 3.21 7.29
CA HIS A 51 15.10 2.18 8.03
C HIS A 51 15.10 0.83 7.31
N ASN A 52 13.94 0.35 6.84
CA ASN A 52 13.87 -0.92 6.10
C ASN A 52 14.61 -0.85 4.75
N LEU A 53 14.56 0.31 4.07
CA LEU A 53 15.35 0.52 2.84
C LEU A 53 16.86 0.44 3.12
N GLU A 54 17.33 1.02 4.22
CA GLU A 54 18.73 0.98 4.64
C GLU A 54 19.20 -0.41 5.11
N GLU A 55 18.28 -1.26 5.58
CA GLU A 55 18.57 -2.68 5.85
C GLU A 55 18.76 -3.50 4.56
N GLN A 56 18.10 -3.12 3.47
CA GLN A 56 18.15 -3.82 2.19
C GLN A 56 19.33 -3.37 1.32
N ALA A 57 19.71 -2.09 1.37
CA ALA A 57 20.78 -1.55 0.54
C ALA A 57 21.42 -0.29 1.13
N GLU A 58 22.74 -0.15 0.95
CA GLU A 58 23.48 1.06 1.29
C GLU A 58 23.07 2.22 0.38
N ALA A 59 23.00 3.44 0.91
CA ALA A 59 22.47 4.61 0.21
C ALA A 59 23.23 5.02 -1.07
N ASP A 60 24.49 4.62 -1.21
CA ASP A 60 25.35 4.86 -2.37
C ASP A 60 25.42 3.68 -3.35
N SER A 61 24.73 2.57 -3.04
CA SER A 61 24.65 1.41 -3.91
C SER A 61 23.67 1.63 -5.06
N GLU A 62 23.91 0.98 -6.21
CA GLU A 62 22.97 0.96 -7.33
C GLU A 62 21.64 0.28 -6.93
N ASP A 63 21.72 -0.73 -6.05
CA ASP A 63 20.59 -1.50 -5.56
C ASP A 63 19.64 -0.65 -4.68
N TYR A 64 20.13 0.42 -4.06
CA TYR A 64 19.28 1.34 -3.27
C TYR A 64 18.11 1.88 -4.08
N TRP A 65 18.35 2.26 -5.34
CA TRP A 65 17.29 2.77 -6.21
C TRP A 65 16.30 1.69 -6.62
N TYR A 66 16.76 0.44 -6.74
CA TYR A 66 15.88 -0.70 -6.97
C TYR A 66 14.93 -0.90 -5.79
N TYR A 67 15.46 -1.07 -4.57
CA TYR A 67 14.63 -1.29 -3.38
C TYR A 67 13.74 -0.09 -3.01
N LYS A 68 14.21 1.12 -3.31
CA LYS A 68 13.43 2.34 -3.07
C LYS A 68 12.16 2.45 -3.91
N TYR A 69 12.17 1.89 -5.13
CA TYR A 69 11.08 2.07 -6.10
C TYR A 69 10.39 0.77 -6.53
N CYS A 70 10.91 -0.40 -6.17
CA CYS A 70 10.26 -1.68 -6.44
C CYS A 70 9.24 -1.99 -5.35
N GLU A 71 7.95 -1.72 -5.61
CA GLU A 71 6.85 -1.94 -4.65
C GLU A 71 6.79 -3.38 -4.13
N GLY A 72 7.20 -4.36 -4.94
CA GLY A 72 7.23 -5.78 -4.56
C GLY A 72 8.24 -6.14 -3.47
N GLU A 73 9.20 -5.26 -3.17
CA GLU A 73 10.21 -5.45 -2.12
C GLU A 73 9.82 -4.76 -0.80
N TRP A 74 8.65 -4.10 -0.75
CA TRP A 74 8.20 -3.36 0.42
C TRP A 74 7.50 -4.28 1.42
N GLU A 75 7.77 -4.07 2.71
CA GLU A 75 7.29 -4.98 3.76
C GLU A 75 6.02 -4.49 4.48
N LEU A 76 5.75 -3.19 4.48
CA LEU A 76 4.53 -2.67 5.10
C LEU A 76 3.38 -2.75 4.11
N PHE A 77 2.49 -3.73 4.29
CA PHE A 77 1.27 -3.83 3.48
C PHE A 77 0.04 -4.05 4.35
N ASP A 78 -1.08 -3.52 3.89
CA ASP A 78 -2.40 -3.76 4.49
C ASP A 78 -3.42 -4.00 3.37
N THR A 79 -4.44 -4.82 3.63
CA THR A 79 -5.47 -5.18 2.66
C THR A 79 -6.82 -4.66 3.10
N PHE A 80 -7.54 -3.98 2.20
CA PHE A 80 -8.84 -3.39 2.49
C PHE A 80 -9.95 -4.42 2.32
N GLU A 81 -10.06 -5.40 3.21
CA GLU A 81 -10.90 -6.57 2.98
C GLU A 81 -12.38 -6.29 2.71
N ALA A 82 -12.94 -5.27 3.35
CA ALA A 82 -14.32 -4.84 3.07
C ALA A 82 -14.49 -4.35 1.63
N VAL A 83 -13.51 -3.58 1.14
CA VAL A 83 -13.46 -3.03 -0.23
C VAL A 83 -13.18 -4.14 -1.23
N SER A 84 -12.20 -5.02 -0.97
CA SER A 84 -11.88 -6.20 -1.78
C SER A 84 -13.10 -7.11 -1.95
N LYS A 85 -13.88 -7.32 -0.88
CA LYS A 85 -15.12 -8.10 -0.94
C LYS A 85 -16.16 -7.48 -1.87
N ASP A 86 -16.25 -6.16 -1.93
CA ASP A 86 -17.18 -5.49 -2.83
C ASP A 86 -16.72 -5.59 -4.29
N MET A 87 -15.41 -5.59 -4.58
CA MET A 87 -14.88 -5.89 -5.93
C MET A 87 -15.23 -7.31 -6.38
N ARG A 88 -14.97 -8.31 -5.52
CA ARG A 88 -15.20 -9.75 -5.81
C ARG A 88 -16.65 -10.10 -6.15
N LYS A 89 -17.64 -9.33 -5.70
CA LYS A 89 -19.06 -9.59 -6.01
C LYS A 89 -19.42 -9.35 -7.48
N TYR A 90 -18.52 -8.74 -8.25
CA TYR A 90 -18.77 -8.31 -9.62
C TYR A 90 -17.76 -8.88 -10.63
N LEU A 91 -16.87 -9.76 -10.18
CA LEU A 91 -16.06 -10.66 -11.01
C LEU A 91 -16.82 -11.99 -11.23
#